data_AF-A0A251WB56-F1
#
_entry.id   AF-A0A251WB56-F1
#
_cell.length_a   1.000
_cell.length_b   1.000
_cell.length_c   1.000
_cell.angle_alpha   90.00
_cell.angle_beta   90.00
_cell.angle_gamma   90.00
#
_symmetry.space_group_name_H-M   'P 1'
#
loop_
_entity.id
_entity.type
_entity.pdbx_description
1 polymer ?
#
loop_
_entity_poly.entity_id
_entity_poly.type
_entity_poly.pdbx_seq_one_letter_code
_entity_poly.pdbx_strand_id
1 'polypeptide(L)' 'MFTGFDGSDRAIDDSRRPFQIYLLGTREEIQSTINQLQVVRFCERIRWSPPIPVLGSDWKYISMMERDRTVE' A
#
# COMPACT_ATOMS: atom_id res chain seq x y z
N MET A 1 44.54 -17.30 -16.38
CA MET A 1 44.52 -15.84 -16.63
C MET A 1 43.30 -15.53 -17.49
N PHE A 2 42.63 -14.39 -17.29
CA PHE A 2 41.30 -13.94 -17.79
C PHE A 2 40.10 -14.43 -16.93
N THR A 3 39.66 -13.67 -15.91
CA THR A 3 38.83 -12.43 -15.81
C THR A 3 37.33 -12.69 -15.81
N GLY A 4 36.69 -12.34 -14.70
CA GLY A 4 35.24 -12.26 -14.55
C GLY A 4 34.85 -12.24 -13.09
N PHE A 5 35.07 -11.10 -12.42
CA PHE A 5 34.42 -10.82 -11.14
C PHE A 5 32.91 -10.88 -11.39
N ASP A 6 32.25 -11.92 -10.87
CA ASP A 6 30.80 -12.05 -10.87
C ASP A 6 30.23 -11.04 -9.87
N GLY A 7 30.18 -9.79 -10.32
CA GLY A 7 29.51 -8.68 -9.65
C GLY A 7 28.00 -8.74 -9.91
N SER A 8 27.38 -9.88 -9.61
CA SER A 8 25.92 -10.00 -9.61
C SER A 8 25.42 -10.09 -8.18
N ASP A 9 25.66 -9.03 -7.41
CA ASP A 9 24.96 -8.74 -6.16
C ASP A 9 23.51 -8.31 -6.50
N ARG A 10 22.75 -9.25 -7.06
CA ARG A 10 21.32 -9.10 -7.31
C ARG A 10 20.60 -10.30 -6.73
N ALA A 11 20.45 -10.27 -5.43
CA ALA A 11 19.31 -10.89 -4.79
C ALA A 11 18.73 -9.89 -3.79
N ILE A 12 18.16 -8.80 -4.32
CA ILE A 12 17.06 -8.14 -3.60
C ILE A 12 16.00 -9.23 -3.49
N ASP A 13 15.91 -9.83 -2.30
CA ASP A 13 14.89 -10.80 -1.92
C ASP A 13 13.51 -10.13 -2.05
N ASP A 14 12.95 -10.19 -3.25
CA ASP A 14 11.61 -9.71 -3.64
C ASP A 14 10.48 -10.57 -2.99
N SER A 15 10.86 -11.49 -2.09
CA SER A 15 9.97 -12.48 -1.47
C SER A 15 9.05 -11.88 -0.40
N ARG A 16 9.27 -10.65 0.06
CA ARG A 16 8.35 -9.95 0.97
C ARG A 16 7.40 -9.06 0.18
N ARG A 17 6.34 -9.65 -0.38
CA ARG A 17 5.20 -8.87 -0.89
C ARG A 17 4.83 -7.81 0.14
N PRO A 18 4.74 -6.51 -0.25
CA PRO A 18 4.40 -5.47 0.69
C PRO A 18 3.04 -5.80 1.31
N PHE A 19 2.95 -5.69 2.63
CA PHE A 19 1.69 -5.80 3.34
C PHE A 19 0.72 -4.75 2.77
N GLN A 20 -0.39 -5.21 2.19
CA GLN A 20 -1.40 -4.39 1.53
C GLN A 20 -2.73 -4.58 2.25
N ILE A 21 -3.39 -3.46 2.57
CA ILE A 21 -4.75 -3.46 3.13
C ILE A 21 -5.67 -2.72 2.16
N TYR A 22 -6.86 -3.28 2.01
CA TYR A 22 -7.96 -2.69 1.25
C TYR A 22 -9.15 -2.49 2.18
N LEU A 23 -9.72 -1.29 2.14
CA LEU A 23 -11.01 -0.97 2.77
C LEU A 23 -12.09 -1.01 1.69
N LEU A 24 -13.19 -1.71 1.96
CA LEU A 24 -14.34 -1.85 1.06
C LEU A 24 -15.61 -1.54 1.86
N GLY A 25 -16.43 -0.61 1.36
CA GLY A 25 -17.64 -0.20 2.04
C GLY A 25 -18.25 1.04 1.38
N THR A 26 -19.15 1.72 2.09
CA THR A 26 -19.60 3.06 1.69
C THR A 26 -18.47 4.07 1.80
N ARG A 27 -18.62 5.23 1.15
CA ARG A 27 -17.63 6.31 1.21
C ARG A 27 -17.40 6.79 2.64
N GLU A 28 -18.48 6.93 3.39
CA GLU A 28 -18.52 7.41 4.77
C GLU A 28 -17.82 6.44 5.72
N GLU A 29 -18.12 5.14 5.59
CA GLU A 29 -17.48 4.08 6.40
C GLU A 29 -15.97 4.03 6.15
N ILE A 30 -15.55 4.10 4.88
CA ILE A 30 -14.13 4.08 4.53
C ILE A 30 -13.43 5.31 5.11
N GLN A 31 -13.99 6.50 4.94
CA GLN A 31 -13.38 7.72 5.48
C GLN A 31 -13.30 7.70 7.00
N SER A 32 -14.37 7.25 7.68
CA SER A 32 -14.38 7.10 9.14
C SER A 32 -13.31 6.12 9.62
N THR A 33 -13.16 5.00 8.92
CA THR A 33 -12.15 3.98 9.24
C THR A 33 -10.73 4.52 9.04
N ILE A 34 -10.46 5.22 7.93
CA ILE A 34 -9.16 5.87 7.68
C ILE A 34 -8.82 6.83 8.81
N ASN A 35 -9.78 7.67 9.22
CA ASN A 35 -9.57 8.64 10.30
C ASN A 35 -9.23 7.93 11.62
N GLN A 36 -9.94 6.85 11.97
CA GLN A 36 -9.64 6.06 13.17
C GLN A 36 -8.24 5.42 13.12
N LEU A 37 -7.88 4.85 11.98
CA LEU A 37 -6.56 4.24 11.76
C LEU A 37 -5.42 5.27 11.86
N GLN A 38 -5.64 6.50 11.39
CA GLN A 38 -4.69 7.60 11.55
C GLN A 38 -4.53 8.00 13.03
N VAL A 39 -5.63 8.10 13.78
CA VAL A 39 -5.60 8.46 15.21
C VAL A 39 -4.78 7.46 16.03
N VAL A 40 -4.95 6.16 15.78
CA VAL A 40 -4.20 5.10 16.48
C VAL A 40 -2.80 4.85 15.91
N ARG A 41 -2.37 5.66 14.92
CA ARG A 41 -1.10 5.50 14.17
C ARG A 41 -0.91 4.07 13.67
N PHE A 42 -2.01 3.47 13.19
CA PHE A 42 -1.97 2.12 12.64
C PHE A 42 -1.10 2.12 11.38
N CYS A 43 0.06 1.46 11.47
CA CYS A 43 1.11 1.45 10.46
C CYS A 43 1.71 2.86 10.23
N GLU A 44 2.99 3.04 10.57
CA GLU A 44 3.69 4.29 10.29
C GLU A 44 4.13 4.35 8.82
N ARG A 45 4.21 5.54 8.24
CA ARG A 45 4.65 5.78 6.84
C ARG A 45 3.74 5.16 5.77
N ILE A 46 2.45 5.09 6.04
CA ILE A 46 1.43 4.74 5.05
C ILE A 46 0.50 5.91 4.75
N ARG A 47 0.06 6.00 3.50
CA ARG A 47 -1.02 6.88 3.06
C ARG A 47 -2.17 6.01 2.56
N TRP A 48 -3.39 6.46 2.78
CA TRP A 48 -4.56 5.83 2.20
C TRP A 48 -4.91 6.56 0.91
N SER A 49 -5.17 5.81 -0.16
CA SER A 49 -5.73 6.38 -1.38
C SER A 49 -7.10 6.98 -1.07
N PRO A 50 -7.54 8.02 -1.79
CA PRO A 50 -8.92 8.47 -1.68
C PRO A 50 -9.89 7.30 -2.00
N PRO A 51 -11.11 7.26 -1.42
CA PRO A 51 -12.10 6.25 -1.76
C PRO A 51 -12.47 6.33 -3.25
N ILE A 52 -12.24 5.25 -3.98
CA ILE A 52 -12.53 5.11 -5.42
C ILE A 52 -13.81 4.29 -5.59
N PRO A 53 -14.79 4.70 -6.40
CA PRO A 53 -16.01 3.92 -6.63
C PRO A 53 -15.69 2.59 -7.34
N VAL A 54 -16.36 1.53 -6.92
CA VAL A 54 -16.25 0.20 -7.55
C VAL A 54 -17.16 0.14 -8.77
N LEU A 55 -16.59 -0.16 -9.94
CA LEU A 55 -17.35 -0.32 -11.17
C LEU A 55 -18.45 -1.38 -11.01
N GLY A 56 -19.67 -1.05 -11.41
CA GLY A 56 -20.83 -1.95 -11.28
C GLY A 56 -21.50 -1.93 -9.90
N SER A 57 -21.14 -1.01 -9.01
CA SER A 57 -21.83 -0.80 -7.75
C SER A 57 -22.05 0.69 -7.46
N ASP A 58 -23.29 1.07 -7.12
CA ASP A 58 -23.64 2.47 -6.85
C ASP A 58 -23.24 2.95 -5.46
N TRP A 59 -22.85 2.04 -4.56
CA TRP A 59 -22.61 2.35 -3.15
C TRP A 59 -21.23 1.90 -2.65
N LYS A 60 -20.53 1.02 -3.38
CA LYS A 60 -19.23 0.49 -2.94
C LYS A 60 -18.10 1.39 -3.38
N TYR A 61 -17.20 1.65 -2.44
CA TYR A 61 -15.94 2.33 -2.63
C TYR A 61 -14.81 1.41 -2.18
N ILE A 62 -13.62 1.63 -2.71
CA ILE A 62 -12.39 0.96 -2.28
C ILE A 62 -11.33 2.02 -1.93
N SER A 63 -10.61 1.83 -0.84
CA SER A 63 -9.40 2.58 -0.53
C SER A 63 -8.26 1.61 -0.25
N MET A 64 -7.08 1.92 -0.79
CA MET A 64 -5.90 1.09 -0.70
C MET A 64 -4.85 1.77 0.17
N MET A 65 -4.19 0.97 1.00
CA MET A 65 -2.99 1.41 1.73
C MET A 65 -1.79 1.46 0.78
N GLU A 66 -1.16 2.63 0.70
CA GLU A 66 0.05 2.89 -0.06
C GLU A 66 1.20 3.18 0.91
N ARG A 67 2.36 2.53 0.73
CA ARG A 67 3.56 2.91 1.48
C ARG A 67 4.11 4.21 0.91
N ASP A 68 4.43 5.14 1.80
CA ASP A 68 5.23 6.31 1.47
C ASP A 68 6.62 5.81 1.05
N ARG A 69 6.82 5.62 -0.25
CA ARG A 69 8.15 5.38 -0.80
C ARG A 69 8.83 6.74 -0.73
N THR A 70 9.57 7.00 0.35
CA THR A 70 10.63 7.99 0.32
C THR A 70 11.55 7.56 -0.81
N VAL A 71 11.43 8.21 -1.96
CA VAL A 71 12.41 8.09 -3.03
C VAL A 71 13.60 8.91 -2.53
N GLU A 72 14.53 8.23 -1.86
CA GLU A 72 15.90 8.73 -1.67
C GLU A 72 16.66 8.67 -3.01
#